data_AF-A0A2D6BMW3-F1
#
_entry.id   AF-A0A2D6BMW3-F1
#
_cell.length_a   1.000
_cell.length_b   1.000
_cell.length_c   1.000
_cell.angle_alpha   90.00
_cell.angle_beta   90.00
_cell.angle_gamma   90.00
#
_symmetry.space_group_name_H-M   'P 1'
#
loop_
_entity.id
_entity.type
_entity.pdbx_description
1 polymer ?
#
loop_
_entity_poly.entity_id
_entity_poly.type
_entity_poly.pdbx_seq_one_letter_code
_entity_poly.pdbx_strand_id
1 'polypeptide(L)'
;MNTPSEGAVAPPSSGRAAAPAWLRFGGWVLTAIGLLYLVVVHHGLGPRLAGDRWWLPTNFLSEVSPELLPPAMALFGGIALAITAAVFLATRSAVARFLAVTQLVGVALVVTFGVGSTLAWTFFHWRWSMSLALLAVVVAAVLTAPVLAEAWRRLPVWARVATYLPVFGAVVAYERNVTGTDPDLSFALSPWPVVQILGLELVGSFVSAVWLGTAGGLAILGREKLGRALAIPGALLCAVAFPLVFVGAGSRLGLLPFAAGPAIFLLTTVGGALALGLACLGAGGGRDALAARSRRLALGGLLAALPLMVGQGLTLLDYTATREGRAQEVIAALKLWIEREGVYPDTLDDLVAAGDLAKAPTTRIGFAGLGDRDFSYQSFGTNYVLEFSAPRWVQCAYNPPWADALSEEELAELEEEGEEDLGGAWSCPRRPPELW
;
A
#
# COMPACT_ATOMS: atom_id res chain seq x y z
N MET A 1 40.73 -46.52 19.95
CA MET A 1 39.53 -45.70 20.17
C MET A 1 39.53 -44.59 19.14
N ASN A 2 38.73 -44.73 18.09
CA ASN A 2 38.44 -43.70 17.09
C ASN A 2 36.97 -43.90 16.70
N THR A 3 36.11 -42.95 17.05
CA THR A 3 34.70 -42.91 16.64
C THR A 3 34.61 -42.38 15.21
N PRO A 4 33.91 -43.06 14.29
CA PRO A 4 33.70 -42.53 12.94
C PRO A 4 32.64 -41.43 12.97
N SER A 5 32.95 -40.32 12.31
CA SER A 5 32.06 -39.19 12.06
C SER A 5 30.82 -39.64 11.29
N GLU A 6 29.65 -39.36 11.87
CA GLU A 6 28.36 -39.46 11.18
C GLU A 6 28.37 -38.54 9.95
N GLY A 7 28.26 -39.17 8.78
CA GLY A 7 28.09 -38.49 7.51
C GLY A 7 26.78 -37.70 7.53
N ALA A 8 26.89 -36.39 7.29
CA ALA A 8 25.76 -35.53 6.99
C ALA A 8 25.04 -36.05 5.73
N VAL A 9 23.96 -36.79 5.93
CA VAL A 9 23.05 -37.17 4.85
C VAL A 9 22.36 -35.90 4.36
N ALA A 10 22.85 -35.37 3.24
CA ALA A 10 22.16 -34.31 2.52
C ALA A 10 20.73 -34.78 2.19
N PRO A 11 19.69 -33.99 2.46
CA PRO A 11 18.33 -34.40 2.16
C PRO A 11 18.19 -34.58 0.64
N PRO A 12 17.45 -35.62 0.18
CA PRO A 12 17.27 -35.87 -1.23
C PRO A 12 16.59 -34.67 -1.87
N SER A 13 17.30 -33.99 -2.78
CA SER A 13 16.70 -33.00 -3.66
C SER A 13 15.61 -33.70 -4.45
N SER A 14 14.35 -33.36 -4.19
CA SER A 14 13.19 -33.89 -4.91
C SER A 14 13.42 -33.76 -6.42
N GLY A 15 13.77 -34.86 -7.06
CA GLY A 15 14.20 -34.96 -8.45
C GLY A 15 13.07 -34.72 -9.44
N ARG A 16 12.72 -33.46 -9.68
CA ARG A 16 12.17 -33.07 -10.99
C ARG A 16 13.33 -32.56 -11.82
N ALA A 17 13.72 -33.35 -12.83
CA ALA A 17 14.71 -33.00 -13.83
C ALA A 17 14.60 -31.52 -14.19
N ALA A 18 15.74 -30.82 -14.14
CA ALA A 18 15.78 -29.41 -14.43
C ALA A 18 15.25 -29.21 -15.85
N ALA A 19 14.21 -28.39 -16.02
CA ALA A 19 13.56 -28.22 -17.32
C ALA A 19 14.61 -27.94 -18.41
N PRO A 20 14.48 -28.54 -19.61
CA PRO A 20 15.37 -28.30 -20.74
C PRO A 20 15.68 -26.82 -20.91
N ALA A 21 16.93 -26.48 -21.27
CA ALA A 21 17.38 -25.09 -21.38
C ALA A 21 16.48 -24.24 -22.31
N TRP A 22 15.96 -24.83 -23.38
CA TRP A 22 15.06 -24.18 -24.32
C TRP A 22 13.71 -23.79 -23.71
N LEU A 23 13.17 -24.55 -22.75
CA LEU A 23 11.94 -24.19 -22.02
C LEU A 23 12.17 -22.99 -21.08
N ARG A 24 13.36 -22.91 -20.46
CA ARG A 24 13.73 -21.77 -19.61
C ARG A 24 13.89 -20.49 -20.43
N PHE A 25 14.49 -20.61 -21.61
CA PHE A 25 14.61 -19.52 -22.57
C PHE A 25 13.23 -19.08 -23.07
N GLY A 26 12.36 -20.03 -23.45
CA GLY A 26 10.99 -19.75 -23.86
C GLY A 26 10.17 -18.99 -22.81
N GLY A 27 10.35 -19.29 -21.52
CA GLY A 27 9.69 -18.52 -20.46
C GLY A 27 10.11 -17.05 -20.40
N TRP A 28 11.38 -16.73 -20.62
CA TRP A 28 11.85 -15.34 -20.67
C TRP A 28 11.41 -14.62 -21.95
N VAL A 29 11.36 -15.33 -23.08
CA VAL A 29 10.80 -14.80 -24.34
C VAL A 29 9.31 -14.45 -24.13
N LEU A 30 8.54 -15.32 -23.49
CA LEU A 30 7.13 -15.04 -23.16
C LEU A 30 6.98 -13.86 -22.19
N THR A 31 7.87 -13.71 -21.20
CA THR A 31 7.89 -12.52 -20.34
C THR A 31 8.17 -11.25 -21.15
N ALA A 32 9.13 -11.27 -22.08
CA ALA A 32 9.43 -10.14 -22.93
C ALA A 32 8.25 -9.78 -23.85
N ILE A 33 7.59 -10.78 -24.45
CA ILE A 33 6.37 -10.62 -25.25
C ILE A 33 5.26 -9.99 -24.39
N GLY A 34 5.09 -10.45 -23.15
CA GLY A 34 4.12 -9.86 -22.23
C GLY A 34 4.40 -8.39 -21.95
N LEU A 35 5.65 -8.03 -21.62
CA LEU A 35 6.01 -6.63 -21.36
C LEU A 35 5.82 -5.75 -22.60
N LEU A 36 6.19 -6.25 -23.78
CA LEU A 36 5.91 -5.56 -25.05
C LEU A 36 4.40 -5.38 -25.25
N TYR A 37 3.60 -6.41 -24.95
CA TYR A 37 2.16 -6.33 -25.03
C TYR A 37 1.56 -5.28 -24.08
N LEU A 38 2.07 -5.16 -22.84
CA LEU A 38 1.70 -4.06 -21.93
C LEU A 38 2.01 -2.70 -22.57
N VAL A 39 3.19 -2.52 -23.17
CA VAL A 39 3.56 -1.26 -23.84
C VAL A 39 2.63 -0.97 -25.03
N VAL A 40 2.26 -1.98 -25.81
CA VAL A 40 1.30 -1.84 -26.91
C VAL A 40 -0.08 -1.42 -26.40
N VAL A 41 -0.59 -2.05 -25.34
CA VAL A 41 -1.88 -1.67 -24.74
C VAL A 41 -1.82 -0.27 -24.14
N HIS A 42 -0.71 0.08 -23.47
CA HIS A 42 -0.47 1.41 -22.92
C HIS A 42 -0.48 2.50 -24.00
N HIS A 43 0.22 2.32 -25.12
CA HIS A 43 0.18 3.32 -26.21
C HIS A 43 -1.07 3.24 -27.08
N GLY A 44 -1.79 2.11 -27.05
CA GLY A 44 -3.05 1.93 -27.76
C GLY A 44 -4.22 2.62 -27.08
N LEU A 45 -4.31 2.52 -25.75
CA LEU A 45 -5.40 3.07 -24.92
C LEU A 45 -5.01 4.36 -24.16
N GLY A 46 -3.71 4.55 -23.89
CA GLY A 46 -3.14 5.73 -23.25
C GLY A 46 -2.59 6.75 -24.26
N PRO A 47 -1.71 7.67 -23.83
CA PRO A 47 -1.23 8.75 -24.69
C PRO A 47 -0.33 8.22 -25.82
N ARG A 48 -0.57 8.66 -27.07
CA ARG A 48 0.33 8.39 -28.20
C ARG A 48 1.55 9.30 -28.16
N LEU A 49 2.70 8.74 -28.55
CA LEU A 49 3.95 9.48 -28.70
C LEU A 49 3.81 10.50 -29.87
N ALA A 50 3.93 11.80 -29.57
CA ALA A 50 4.05 12.84 -30.60
C ALA A 50 5.50 13.33 -30.72
N GLY A 51 6.21 12.82 -31.72
CA GLY A 51 7.54 13.31 -32.11
C GLY A 51 8.52 13.41 -30.93
N ASP A 52 9.29 14.49 -30.89
CA ASP A 52 10.36 14.72 -29.91
C ASP A 52 9.84 15.03 -28.49
N ARG A 53 8.52 15.18 -28.32
CA ARG A 53 7.88 15.51 -27.04
C ARG A 53 7.01 14.36 -26.55
N TRP A 54 7.63 13.20 -26.35
CA TRP A 54 6.99 11.98 -25.83
C TRP A 54 6.26 12.17 -24.48
N TRP A 55 6.55 13.27 -23.76
CA TRP A 55 5.90 13.68 -22.51
C TRP A 55 4.59 14.47 -22.70
N LEU A 56 4.27 14.93 -23.91
CA LEU A 56 3.03 15.63 -24.23
C LEU A 56 2.02 14.65 -24.83
N PRO A 57 0.84 14.48 -24.23
CA PRO A 57 -0.16 13.58 -24.77
C PRO A 57 -0.74 14.17 -26.06
N THR A 58 -0.67 13.42 -27.14
CA THR A 58 -1.50 13.69 -28.32
C THR A 58 -2.34 12.44 -28.59
N ASN A 59 -3.60 12.63 -28.95
CA ASN A 59 -4.51 11.56 -29.39
C ASN A 59 -4.68 10.42 -28.36
N PHE A 60 -5.34 10.71 -27.24
CA PHE A 60 -6.04 9.66 -26.50
C PHE A 60 -7.09 9.02 -27.42
N LEU A 61 -7.47 7.77 -27.19
CA LEU A 61 -8.80 7.32 -27.59
C LEU A 61 -9.79 8.06 -26.67
N SER A 62 -9.99 9.36 -26.89
CA SER A 62 -10.76 10.26 -26.03
C SER A 62 -12.28 10.05 -26.12
N GLU A 63 -12.73 8.97 -26.75
CA GLU A 63 -14.14 8.74 -27.09
C GLU A 63 -14.57 7.28 -26.89
N VAL A 64 -13.90 6.51 -26.01
CA VAL A 64 -14.35 5.14 -25.70
C VAL A 64 -15.41 5.20 -24.61
N SER A 65 -16.62 4.71 -24.91
CA SER A 65 -17.70 4.58 -23.92
C SER A 65 -17.25 3.69 -22.74
N PRO A 66 -17.50 4.07 -21.48
CA PRO A 66 -17.23 3.24 -20.30
C PRO A 66 -17.89 1.86 -20.35
N GLU A 67 -18.98 1.71 -21.11
CA GLU A 67 -19.67 0.43 -21.33
C GLU A 67 -18.79 -0.60 -22.06
N LEU A 68 -17.73 -0.14 -22.74
CA LEU A 68 -16.75 -1.02 -23.38
C LEU A 68 -15.69 -1.54 -22.41
N LEU A 69 -15.70 -1.12 -21.14
CA LEU A 69 -14.72 -1.60 -20.16
C LEU A 69 -14.78 -3.12 -19.94
N PRO A 70 -15.95 -3.76 -19.69
CA PRO A 70 -16.01 -5.22 -19.55
C PRO A 70 -15.48 -5.99 -20.78
N PRO A 71 -15.91 -5.71 -22.03
CA PRO A 71 -15.36 -6.41 -23.19
C PRO A 71 -13.89 -6.08 -23.46
N ALA A 72 -13.45 -4.84 -23.20
CA ALA A 72 -12.03 -4.48 -23.30
C ALA A 72 -11.18 -5.26 -22.27
N MET A 73 -11.65 -5.38 -21.03
CA MET A 73 -10.97 -6.15 -20.00
C MET A 73 -10.91 -7.64 -20.38
N ALA A 74 -12.01 -8.21 -20.90
CA ALA A 74 -12.04 -9.59 -21.34
C ALA A 74 -11.04 -9.85 -22.48
N LEU A 75 -10.98 -8.96 -23.47
CA LEU A 75 -10.06 -9.06 -24.60
C LEU A 75 -8.61 -8.86 -24.17
N PHE A 76 -8.28 -7.68 -23.64
CA PHE A 76 -6.91 -7.30 -23.37
C PHE A 76 -6.34 -8.03 -22.14
N GLY A 77 -7.13 -8.12 -21.07
CA GLY A 77 -6.80 -8.84 -19.85
C GLY A 77 -6.77 -10.36 -20.06
N GLY A 78 -7.64 -10.92 -20.92
CA GLY A 78 -7.62 -12.33 -21.28
C GLY A 78 -6.31 -12.76 -21.95
N ILE A 79 -5.82 -11.96 -22.90
CA ILE A 79 -4.52 -12.18 -23.56
C ILE A 79 -3.37 -12.08 -22.53
N ALA A 80 -3.39 -11.05 -21.68
CA ALA A 80 -2.41 -10.88 -20.62
C ALA A 80 -2.37 -12.08 -19.65
N LEU A 81 -3.55 -12.58 -19.28
CA LEU A 81 -3.69 -13.73 -18.40
C LEU A 81 -3.15 -15.00 -19.06
N ALA A 82 -3.42 -15.21 -20.35
CA ALA A 82 -2.91 -16.33 -21.11
C ALA A 82 -1.36 -16.32 -21.20
N ILE A 83 -0.78 -15.15 -21.49
CA ILE A 83 0.69 -14.98 -21.49
C ILE A 83 1.26 -15.26 -20.10
N THR A 84 0.63 -14.72 -19.05
CA THR A 84 1.06 -14.95 -17.66
C THR A 84 1.01 -16.43 -17.29
N ALA A 85 -0.08 -17.13 -17.60
CA ALA A 85 -0.21 -18.56 -17.39
C ALA A 85 0.88 -19.34 -18.15
N ALA A 86 1.15 -18.98 -19.41
CA ALA A 86 2.20 -19.58 -20.21
C ALA A 86 3.60 -19.39 -19.58
N VAL A 87 3.91 -18.21 -19.02
CA VAL A 87 5.16 -17.97 -18.26
C VAL A 87 5.24 -18.87 -17.04
N PHE A 88 4.16 -19.00 -16.26
CA PHE A 88 4.16 -19.85 -15.06
C PHE A 88 4.38 -21.34 -15.39
N LEU A 89 3.89 -21.79 -16.54
CA LEU A 89 4.10 -23.14 -17.05
C LEU A 89 5.51 -23.35 -17.63
N ALA A 90 6.03 -22.35 -18.36
CA ALA A 90 7.31 -22.45 -19.07
C ALA A 90 8.53 -22.27 -18.16
N THR A 91 8.44 -21.45 -17.11
CA THR A 91 9.60 -21.12 -16.26
C THR A 91 9.33 -21.23 -14.75
N ARG A 92 10.40 -21.53 -14.01
CA ARG A 92 10.46 -21.49 -12.54
C ARG A 92 11.13 -20.23 -12.00
N SER A 93 11.55 -19.30 -12.87
CA SER A 93 12.15 -18.04 -12.47
C SER A 93 11.13 -17.19 -11.70
N ALA A 94 11.46 -16.84 -10.45
CA ALA A 94 10.61 -15.98 -9.64
C ALA A 94 10.47 -14.58 -10.25
N VAL A 95 11.57 -14.06 -10.82
CA VAL A 95 11.59 -12.75 -11.48
C VAL A 95 10.70 -12.75 -12.73
N ALA A 96 10.78 -13.78 -13.58
CA ALA A 96 9.95 -13.84 -14.79
C ALA A 96 8.45 -13.91 -14.45
N ARG A 97 8.09 -14.65 -13.39
CA ARG A 97 6.71 -14.74 -12.90
C ARG A 97 6.22 -13.42 -12.30
N PHE A 98 7.07 -12.76 -11.52
CA PHE A 98 6.80 -11.42 -10.99
C PHE A 98 6.56 -10.41 -12.13
N LEU A 99 7.42 -10.38 -13.15
CA LEU A 99 7.27 -9.50 -14.31
C LEU A 99 6.01 -9.83 -15.13
N ALA A 100 5.65 -11.11 -15.26
CA ALA A 100 4.41 -11.52 -15.91
C ALA A 100 3.16 -11.06 -15.13
N VAL A 101 3.16 -11.16 -13.80
CA VAL A 101 2.06 -10.62 -12.99
C VAL A 101 2.04 -9.08 -13.05
N THR A 102 3.19 -8.43 -13.09
CA THR A 102 3.30 -6.96 -13.28
C THR A 102 2.65 -6.55 -14.60
N GLN A 103 2.93 -7.30 -15.67
CA GLN A 103 2.32 -7.12 -16.97
C GLN A 103 0.79 -7.29 -16.92
N LEU A 104 0.30 -8.35 -16.28
CA LEU A 104 -1.14 -8.61 -16.16
C LEU A 104 -1.87 -7.49 -15.42
N VAL A 105 -1.35 -7.10 -14.25
CA VAL A 105 -1.90 -6.01 -13.45
C VAL A 105 -1.79 -4.69 -14.21
N GLY A 106 -0.67 -4.42 -14.85
CA GLY A 106 -0.46 -3.22 -15.66
C GLY A 106 -1.48 -3.11 -16.79
N VAL A 107 -1.76 -4.20 -17.52
CA VAL A 107 -2.77 -4.21 -18.58
C VAL A 107 -4.16 -3.95 -17.99
N ALA A 108 -4.50 -4.60 -16.88
CA ALA A 108 -5.79 -4.36 -16.23
C ALA A 108 -5.94 -2.89 -15.81
N LEU A 109 -4.91 -2.29 -15.19
CA LEU A 109 -4.93 -0.88 -14.79
C LEU A 109 -5.04 0.05 -16.00
N VAL A 110 -4.23 -0.16 -17.05
CA VAL A 110 -4.27 0.66 -18.26
C VAL A 110 -5.62 0.57 -18.96
N VAL A 111 -6.24 -0.61 -19.03
CA VAL A 111 -7.57 -0.77 -19.62
C VAL A 111 -8.63 -0.08 -18.75
N THR A 112 -8.60 -0.29 -17.44
CA THR A 112 -9.55 0.34 -16.51
C THR A 112 -9.49 1.85 -16.56
N PHE A 113 -8.30 2.44 -16.48
CA PHE A 113 -8.16 3.89 -16.47
C PHE A 113 -8.17 4.48 -17.88
N GLY A 114 -7.78 3.74 -18.91
CA GLY A 114 -7.83 4.19 -20.31
C GLY A 114 -9.25 4.24 -20.87
N VAL A 115 -10.12 3.30 -20.45
CA VAL A 115 -11.53 3.24 -20.90
C VAL A 115 -12.49 3.85 -19.89
N GLY A 116 -12.28 3.62 -18.59
CA GLY A 116 -13.21 4.02 -17.54
C GLY A 116 -12.95 5.40 -16.92
N SER A 117 -11.76 6.00 -17.09
CA SER A 117 -11.42 7.28 -16.45
C SER A 117 -10.33 8.05 -17.21
N THR A 118 -10.69 8.58 -18.37
CA THR A 118 -9.80 9.38 -19.24
C THR A 118 -9.30 10.66 -18.56
N LEU A 119 -10.03 11.16 -17.55
CA LEU A 119 -9.71 12.39 -16.84
C LEU A 119 -8.38 12.31 -16.08
N ALA A 120 -8.04 11.18 -15.47
CA ALA A 120 -6.75 11.02 -14.79
C ALA A 120 -5.56 11.20 -15.77
N TRP A 121 -5.73 10.76 -17.01
CA TRP A 121 -4.72 10.90 -18.05
C TRP A 121 -4.54 12.34 -18.56
N THR A 122 -5.64 13.10 -18.64
CA THR A 122 -5.59 14.50 -19.06
C THR A 122 -4.94 15.38 -18.00
N PHE A 123 -5.16 15.12 -16.71
CA PHE A 123 -4.59 15.92 -15.63
C PHE A 123 -3.13 15.56 -15.30
N PHE A 124 -2.79 14.27 -15.29
CA PHE A 124 -1.50 13.82 -14.74
C PHE A 124 -0.49 13.37 -15.80
N HIS A 125 -0.88 13.27 -17.08
CA HIS A 125 0.01 12.98 -18.21
C HIS A 125 0.96 11.79 -17.97
N TRP A 126 2.27 11.97 -18.20
CA TRP A 126 3.29 10.93 -17.98
C TRP A 126 3.38 10.48 -16.52
N ARG A 127 3.03 11.35 -15.55
CA ARG A 127 3.05 11.02 -14.12
C ARG A 127 2.06 9.91 -13.82
N TRP A 128 0.88 9.93 -14.45
CA TRP A 128 -0.09 8.84 -14.33
C TRP A 128 0.45 7.51 -14.85
N SER A 129 1.17 7.53 -15.98
CA SER A 129 1.80 6.32 -16.52
C SER A 129 2.79 5.71 -15.51
N MET A 130 3.61 6.55 -14.88
CA MET A 130 4.54 6.09 -13.85
C MET A 130 3.82 5.59 -12.60
N SER A 131 2.76 6.27 -12.15
CA SER A 131 1.94 5.82 -11.03
C SER A 131 1.29 4.46 -11.29
N LEU A 132 0.71 4.24 -12.48
CA LEU A 132 0.13 2.94 -12.85
C LEU A 132 1.18 1.83 -12.96
N ALA A 133 2.35 2.13 -13.54
CA ALA A 133 3.43 1.16 -13.63
C ALA A 133 3.96 0.76 -12.25
N LEU A 134 4.16 1.73 -11.34
CA LEU A 134 4.59 1.49 -9.97
C LEU A 134 3.53 0.74 -9.17
N LEU A 135 2.26 1.12 -9.32
CA LEU A 135 1.13 0.39 -8.72
C LEU A 135 1.11 -1.07 -9.18
N ALA A 136 1.27 -1.32 -10.49
CA ALA A 136 1.34 -2.67 -11.03
C ALA A 136 2.52 -3.48 -10.45
N VAL A 137 3.69 -2.85 -10.33
CA VAL A 137 4.89 -3.43 -9.73
C VAL A 137 4.65 -3.81 -8.27
N VAL A 138 4.08 -2.89 -7.48
CA VAL A 138 3.78 -3.12 -6.05
C VAL A 138 2.79 -4.27 -5.88
N VAL A 139 1.65 -4.21 -6.58
CA VAL A 139 0.62 -5.25 -6.50
C VAL A 139 1.18 -6.61 -6.93
N ALA A 140 1.94 -6.65 -8.02
CA ALA A 140 2.58 -7.88 -8.48
C ALA A 140 3.61 -8.42 -7.49
N ALA A 141 4.39 -7.56 -6.84
CA ALA A 141 5.37 -7.96 -5.84
C ALA A 141 4.69 -8.64 -4.65
N VAL A 142 3.56 -8.11 -4.17
CA VAL A 142 2.81 -8.68 -3.04
C VAL A 142 2.09 -9.97 -3.46
N LEU A 143 1.45 -10.00 -4.64
CA LEU A 143 0.81 -11.22 -5.17
C LEU A 143 1.82 -12.36 -5.40
N THR A 144 3.05 -12.04 -5.79
CA THR A 144 4.11 -13.02 -6.03
C THR A 144 5.09 -13.17 -4.87
N ALA A 145 4.84 -12.52 -3.73
CA ALA A 145 5.72 -12.54 -2.56
C ALA A 145 6.11 -13.96 -2.12
N PRO A 146 5.23 -14.97 -2.09
CA PRO A 146 5.64 -16.34 -1.74
C PRO A 146 6.64 -16.98 -2.72
N VAL A 147 6.55 -16.63 -4.01
CA VAL A 147 7.45 -17.12 -5.06
C VAL A 147 8.81 -16.42 -4.94
N LEU A 148 8.78 -15.10 -4.74
CA LEU A 148 9.98 -14.28 -4.51
C LEU A 148 10.69 -14.70 -3.22
N ALA A 149 9.95 -14.93 -2.13
CA ALA A 149 10.47 -15.40 -0.85
C ALA A 149 11.20 -16.74 -0.94
N GLU A 150 10.68 -17.68 -1.73
CA GLU A 150 11.35 -18.97 -1.95
C GLU A 150 12.65 -18.83 -2.74
N ALA A 151 12.71 -17.90 -3.71
CA ALA A 151 13.96 -17.59 -4.42
C ALA A 151 14.96 -16.89 -3.49
N TRP A 152 14.48 -15.89 -2.73
CA TRP A 152 15.26 -15.15 -1.72
C TRP A 152 15.85 -16.06 -0.66
N ARG A 153 15.11 -17.07 -0.18
CA ARG A 153 15.59 -18.06 0.80
C ARG A 153 16.77 -18.90 0.30
N ARG A 154 17.00 -18.99 -1.02
CA ARG A 154 18.15 -19.72 -1.58
C ARG A 154 19.43 -18.89 -1.58
N LEU A 155 19.32 -17.58 -1.40
CA LEU A 155 20.47 -16.68 -1.30
C LEU A 155 21.20 -16.89 0.04
N PRO A 156 22.51 -16.62 0.12
CA PRO A 156 23.21 -16.52 1.40
C PRO A 156 22.66 -15.35 2.24
N VAL A 157 22.85 -15.39 3.55
CA VAL A 157 22.24 -14.43 4.50
C VAL A 157 22.58 -12.97 4.17
N TRP A 158 23.83 -12.67 3.80
CA TRP A 158 24.23 -11.32 3.43
C TRP A 158 23.49 -10.81 2.18
N ALA A 159 23.30 -11.66 1.17
CA ALA A 159 22.57 -11.30 -0.05
C ALA A 159 21.08 -11.13 0.24
N ARG A 160 20.51 -11.93 1.16
CA ARG A 160 19.14 -11.75 1.64
C ARG A 160 18.94 -10.37 2.26
N VAL A 161 19.84 -9.97 3.16
CA VAL A 161 19.81 -8.64 3.77
C VAL A 161 19.98 -7.55 2.72
N ALA A 162 20.99 -7.68 1.85
CA ALA A 162 21.29 -6.68 0.81
C ALA A 162 20.14 -6.48 -0.20
N THR A 163 19.38 -7.53 -0.50
CA THR A 163 18.22 -7.44 -1.42
C THR A 163 16.94 -6.97 -0.74
N TYR A 164 16.71 -7.31 0.53
CA TYR A 164 15.46 -6.99 1.23
C TYR A 164 15.49 -5.65 1.95
N LEU A 165 16.62 -5.28 2.56
CA LEU A 165 16.72 -4.04 3.33
C LEU A 165 16.42 -2.78 2.50
N PRO A 166 16.85 -2.66 1.23
CA PRO A 166 16.46 -1.52 0.38
C PRO A 166 14.95 -1.48 0.11
N VAL A 167 14.32 -2.64 -0.12
CA VAL A 167 12.87 -2.73 -0.33
C VAL A 167 12.12 -2.34 0.95
N PHE A 168 12.56 -2.86 2.09
CA PHE A 168 11.99 -2.52 3.39
C PHE A 168 12.09 -1.00 3.66
N GLY A 169 13.29 -0.43 3.50
CA GLY A 169 13.52 1.00 3.70
C GLY A 169 12.72 1.86 2.73
N ALA A 170 12.63 1.47 1.46
CA ALA A 170 11.85 2.19 0.45
C ALA A 170 10.35 2.20 0.77
N VAL A 171 9.77 1.06 1.16
CA VAL A 171 8.35 0.99 1.55
C VAL A 171 8.08 1.83 2.79
N VAL A 172 8.92 1.72 3.84
CA VAL A 172 8.79 2.55 5.05
C VAL A 172 8.94 4.03 4.71
N ALA A 173 9.83 4.40 3.80
CA ALA A 173 9.97 5.78 3.34
C ALA A 173 8.78 6.26 2.54
N TYR A 174 8.17 5.41 1.73
CA TYR A 174 7.00 5.78 0.96
C TYR A 174 5.79 5.99 1.87
N GLU A 175 5.58 5.12 2.86
CA GLU A 175 4.49 5.23 3.86
C GLU A 175 4.63 6.45 4.78
N ARG A 176 5.87 6.81 5.15
CA ARG A 176 6.12 7.92 6.09
C ARG A 176 6.22 9.29 5.44
N ASN A 177 6.53 9.38 4.15
CA ASN A 177 6.67 10.67 3.49
C ASN A 177 5.32 11.17 2.97
N VAL A 178 5.18 12.49 2.93
CA VAL A 178 4.07 13.14 2.23
C VAL A 178 4.24 12.86 0.74
N THR A 179 3.39 12.01 0.18
CA THR A 179 3.32 11.84 -1.26
C THR A 179 2.36 12.88 -1.81
N GLY A 180 2.85 13.88 -2.54
CA GLY A 180 1.98 14.64 -3.43
C GLY A 180 1.90 16.17 -3.30
N THR A 181 2.80 16.83 -2.59
CA THR A 181 2.94 18.29 -2.68
C THR A 181 4.25 18.62 -3.37
N ASP A 182 4.15 18.91 -4.67
CA ASP A 182 5.21 19.59 -5.40
C ASP A 182 4.76 21.06 -5.49
N PRO A 183 5.49 22.01 -4.87
CA PRO A 183 5.12 23.42 -4.86
C PRO A 183 5.14 24.03 -6.28
N ASP A 184 5.77 23.36 -7.25
CA ASP A 184 5.82 23.80 -8.65
C ASP A 184 4.62 23.30 -9.48
N LEU A 185 3.72 22.48 -8.91
CA LEU A 185 2.48 22.07 -9.58
C LEU A 185 1.44 23.19 -9.51
N SER A 186 0.79 23.45 -10.65
CA SER A 186 -0.28 24.45 -10.80
C SER A 186 -1.51 24.18 -9.92
N PHE A 187 -1.63 22.95 -9.41
CA PHE A 187 -2.62 22.51 -8.44
C PHE A 187 -1.94 21.55 -7.46
N ALA A 188 -2.26 21.62 -6.17
CA ALA A 188 -1.75 20.73 -5.13
C ALA A 188 -2.38 19.32 -5.21
N LEU A 189 -2.46 18.75 -6.42
CA LEU A 189 -2.99 17.42 -6.68
C LEU A 189 -1.92 16.59 -7.38
N SER A 190 -1.59 15.47 -6.76
CA SER A 190 -0.59 14.54 -7.25
C SER A 190 -1.18 13.16 -7.44
N PRO A 191 -0.78 12.40 -8.48
CA PRO A 191 -1.21 11.01 -8.62
C PRO A 191 -0.43 10.06 -7.70
N TRP A 192 0.67 10.49 -7.07
CA TRP A 192 1.54 9.65 -6.25
C TRP A 192 0.86 8.93 -5.05
N PRO A 193 -0.15 9.52 -4.37
CA PRO A 193 -0.90 8.85 -3.32
C PRO A 193 -1.56 7.54 -3.80
N VAL A 194 -1.84 7.38 -5.09
CA VAL A 194 -2.44 6.13 -5.61
C VAL A 194 -1.55 4.91 -5.34
N VAL A 195 -0.23 5.09 -5.42
CA VAL A 195 0.73 4.00 -5.18
C VAL A 195 0.78 3.66 -3.69
N GLN A 196 0.74 4.69 -2.83
CA GLN A 196 0.78 4.53 -1.38
C GLN A 196 -0.53 3.90 -0.90
N ILE A 197 -1.64 4.57 -1.12
CA ILE A 197 -2.95 4.23 -0.57
C ILE A 197 -3.48 2.95 -1.22
N LEU A 198 -3.57 2.89 -2.56
CA LEU A 198 -4.17 1.72 -3.22
C LEU A 198 -3.19 0.56 -3.30
N GLY A 199 -1.93 0.84 -3.63
CA GLY A 199 -0.92 -0.20 -3.85
C GLY A 199 -0.42 -0.83 -2.54
N LEU A 200 0.17 0.00 -1.68
CA LEU A 200 0.82 -0.47 -0.45
C LEU A 200 -0.20 -0.68 0.67
N GLU A 201 -0.96 0.35 1.03
CA GLU A 201 -1.83 0.32 2.21
C GLU A 201 -3.04 -0.60 2.02
N LEU A 202 -3.77 -0.49 0.90
CA LEU A 202 -4.94 -1.32 0.61
C LEU A 202 -4.55 -2.71 0.10
N VAL A 203 -4.05 -2.81 -1.13
CA VAL A 203 -3.78 -4.10 -1.76
C VAL A 203 -2.65 -4.84 -1.05
N GLY A 204 -1.58 -4.14 -0.69
CA GLY A 204 -0.42 -4.73 -0.03
C GLY A 204 -0.77 -5.37 1.32
N SER A 205 -1.44 -4.61 2.21
CA SER A 205 -1.85 -5.11 3.52
C SER A 205 -2.86 -6.26 3.40
N PHE A 206 -3.84 -6.11 2.50
CA PHE A 206 -4.87 -7.11 2.26
C PHE A 206 -4.31 -8.45 1.77
N VAL A 207 -3.52 -8.43 0.70
CA VAL A 207 -2.95 -9.65 0.11
C VAL A 207 -1.97 -10.30 1.09
N SER A 208 -1.21 -9.51 1.86
CA SER A 208 -0.31 -10.04 2.89
C SER A 208 -1.09 -10.78 3.98
N ALA A 209 -2.21 -10.22 4.44
CA ALA A 209 -3.08 -10.86 5.42
C ALA A 209 -3.66 -12.18 4.86
N VAL A 210 -4.13 -12.17 3.62
CA VAL A 210 -4.61 -13.39 2.92
C VAL A 210 -3.52 -14.46 2.84
N TRP A 211 -2.27 -14.10 2.54
CA TRP A 211 -1.16 -15.05 2.52
C TRP A 211 -0.87 -15.66 3.90
N LEU A 212 -0.88 -14.85 4.94
CA LEU A 212 -0.67 -15.30 6.31
C LEU A 212 -1.81 -16.22 6.79
N GLY A 213 -3.06 -15.83 6.55
CA GLY A 213 -4.23 -16.65 6.86
C GLY A 213 -4.21 -17.99 6.12
N THR A 214 -3.92 -17.95 4.81
CA THR A 214 -3.79 -19.16 3.98
C THR A 214 -2.65 -20.06 4.47
N ALA A 215 -1.52 -19.47 4.87
CA ALA A 215 -0.40 -20.21 5.43
C ALA A 215 -0.80 -20.95 6.72
N GLY A 216 -1.54 -20.28 7.61
CA GLY A 216 -2.12 -20.88 8.81
C GLY A 216 -3.08 -22.01 8.48
N GLY A 217 -3.96 -21.82 7.49
CA GLY A 217 -4.88 -22.85 7.03
C GLY A 217 -4.18 -24.09 6.50
N LEU A 218 -3.16 -23.93 5.65
CA LEU A 218 -2.34 -25.04 5.17
C LEU A 218 -1.56 -25.74 6.30
N ALA A 219 -1.09 -25.00 7.30
CA ALA A 219 -0.42 -25.57 8.46
C ALA A 219 -1.36 -26.49 9.26
N ILE A 220 -2.63 -26.11 9.41
CA ILE A 220 -3.66 -26.94 10.04
C ILE A 220 -3.93 -28.20 9.22
N LEU A 221 -4.10 -28.08 7.89
CA LEU A 221 -4.31 -29.24 7.01
C LEU A 221 -3.12 -30.21 7.02
N GLY A 222 -1.91 -29.71 7.24
CA GLY A 222 -0.70 -30.52 7.35
C GLY A 222 -0.53 -31.27 8.67
N ARG A 223 -1.34 -31.00 9.71
CA ARG A 223 -1.19 -31.62 11.04
C ARG A 223 -1.80 -33.01 11.10
N GLU A 224 -0.99 -34.00 11.46
CA GLU A 224 -1.41 -35.42 11.51
C GLU A 224 -2.42 -35.73 12.61
N LYS A 225 -2.35 -34.98 13.71
CA LYS A 225 -3.17 -35.21 14.91
C LYS A 225 -4.60 -34.68 14.78
N LEU A 226 -4.87 -33.81 13.80
CA LEU A 226 -6.22 -33.34 13.52
C LEU A 226 -6.85 -34.25 12.46
N GLY A 227 -7.92 -34.96 12.83
CA GLY A 227 -8.74 -35.66 11.84
C GLY A 227 -9.29 -34.69 10.78
N ARG A 228 -9.60 -35.18 9.57
CA ARG A 228 -10.08 -34.35 8.45
C ARG A 228 -11.31 -33.51 8.80
N ALA A 229 -12.20 -34.05 9.65
CA ALA A 229 -13.40 -33.38 10.12
C ALA A 229 -13.12 -32.08 10.89
N LEU A 230 -11.96 -31.96 11.54
CA LEU A 230 -11.54 -30.74 12.26
C LEU A 230 -10.53 -29.91 11.44
N ALA A 231 -9.70 -30.56 10.62
CA ALA A 231 -8.66 -29.89 9.86
C ALA A 231 -9.24 -28.94 8.79
N ILE A 232 -10.28 -29.36 8.06
CA ILE A 232 -10.92 -28.55 7.01
C ILE A 232 -11.59 -27.28 7.57
N PRO A 233 -12.51 -27.37 8.56
CA PRO A 233 -13.11 -26.17 9.13
C PRO A 233 -12.07 -25.29 9.84
N GLY A 234 -11.10 -25.87 10.54
CA GLY A 234 -10.02 -25.10 11.15
C GLY A 234 -9.16 -24.36 10.11
N ALA A 235 -8.90 -24.97 8.96
CA ALA A 235 -8.13 -24.34 7.90
C ALA A 235 -8.88 -23.20 7.21
N LEU A 236 -10.17 -23.39 6.94
CA LEU A 236 -11.06 -22.34 6.44
C LEU A 236 -11.16 -21.19 7.44
N LEU A 237 -11.31 -21.51 8.73
CA LEU A 237 -11.33 -20.51 9.79
C LEU A 237 -10.03 -19.69 9.80
N CYS A 238 -8.86 -20.30 9.70
CA CYS A 238 -7.61 -19.52 9.61
C CYS A 238 -7.51 -18.69 8.33
N ALA A 239 -7.88 -19.25 7.18
CA ALA A 239 -7.77 -18.56 5.90
C ALA A 239 -8.75 -17.37 5.77
N VAL A 240 -9.87 -17.39 6.48
CA VAL A 240 -10.90 -16.34 6.45
C VAL A 240 -10.81 -15.43 7.67
N ALA A 241 -10.79 -15.99 8.88
CA ALA A 241 -10.85 -15.19 10.10
C ALA A 241 -9.59 -14.37 10.33
N PHE A 242 -8.40 -14.87 9.98
CA PHE A 242 -7.17 -14.08 10.16
C PHE A 242 -7.18 -12.80 9.32
N PRO A 243 -7.44 -12.85 7.99
CA PRO A 243 -7.57 -11.63 7.19
C PRO A 243 -8.68 -10.70 7.68
N LEU A 244 -9.83 -11.23 8.10
CA LEU A 244 -10.93 -10.42 8.63
C LEU A 244 -10.54 -9.71 9.94
N VAL A 245 -9.91 -10.41 10.87
CA VAL A 245 -9.42 -9.84 12.13
C VAL A 245 -8.33 -8.80 11.85
N PHE A 246 -7.42 -9.09 10.93
CA PHE A 246 -6.36 -8.16 10.55
C PHE A 246 -6.95 -6.86 9.97
N VAL A 247 -7.88 -6.96 9.02
CA VAL A 247 -8.52 -5.79 8.39
C VAL A 247 -9.38 -5.04 9.41
N GLY A 248 -10.19 -5.75 10.21
CA GLY A 248 -11.06 -5.14 11.21
C GLY A 248 -10.28 -4.45 12.33
N ALA A 249 -9.24 -5.10 12.87
CA ALA A 249 -8.38 -4.52 13.90
C ALA A 249 -7.53 -3.37 13.33
N GLY A 250 -6.93 -3.55 12.15
CA GLY A 250 -6.12 -2.52 11.50
C GLY A 250 -6.93 -1.26 11.19
N SER A 251 -8.18 -1.42 10.74
CA SER A 251 -9.09 -0.30 10.52
C SER A 251 -9.46 0.43 11.82
N ARG A 252 -9.83 -0.31 12.89
CA ARG A 252 -10.16 0.28 14.21
C ARG A 252 -8.99 1.01 14.86
N LEU A 253 -7.77 0.50 14.68
CA LEU A 253 -6.56 1.08 15.22
C LEU A 253 -6.00 2.23 14.37
N GLY A 254 -6.65 2.61 13.27
CA GLY A 254 -6.16 3.65 12.36
C GLY A 254 -4.89 3.26 11.60
N LEU A 255 -4.54 1.96 11.57
CA LEU A 255 -3.40 1.45 10.81
C LEU A 255 -3.71 1.35 9.32
N LEU A 256 -4.97 1.15 8.94
CA LEU A 256 -5.42 1.14 7.55
C LEU A 256 -6.09 2.48 7.19
N PRO A 257 -5.95 2.97 5.95
CA PRO A 257 -6.49 4.26 5.53
C PRO A 257 -7.99 4.18 5.16
N PHE A 258 -8.69 3.13 5.59
CA PHE A 258 -10.09 2.89 5.25
C PHE A 258 -10.84 2.24 6.42
N ALA A 259 -12.13 2.54 6.50
CA ALA A 259 -13.06 1.79 7.31
C ALA A 259 -13.33 0.44 6.64
N ALA A 260 -13.22 -0.65 7.41
CA ALA A 260 -13.56 -1.96 6.91
C ALA A 260 -15.08 -2.10 6.78
N GLY A 261 -15.62 -1.82 5.60
CA GLY A 261 -17.03 -1.99 5.27
C GLY A 261 -17.41 -3.43 4.87
N PRO A 262 -18.71 -3.73 4.70
CA PRO A 262 -19.20 -5.05 4.30
C PRO A 262 -18.58 -5.57 3.00
N ALA A 263 -18.34 -4.69 2.03
CA ALA A 263 -17.71 -5.05 0.75
C ALA A 263 -16.26 -5.55 0.95
N ILE A 264 -15.49 -4.86 1.79
CA ILE A 264 -14.10 -5.27 2.10
C ILE A 264 -14.12 -6.60 2.85
N PHE A 265 -15.01 -6.80 3.82
CA PHE A 265 -15.13 -8.09 4.51
C PHE A 265 -15.54 -9.23 3.57
N LEU A 266 -16.44 -8.98 2.61
CA LEU A 266 -16.82 -9.95 1.59
C LEU A 266 -15.61 -10.32 0.70
N LEU A 267 -14.91 -9.32 0.17
CA LEU A 267 -13.71 -9.52 -0.64
C LEU A 267 -12.63 -10.29 0.14
N THR A 268 -12.49 -9.99 1.43
CA THR A 268 -11.59 -10.68 2.36
C THR A 268 -11.94 -12.15 2.51
N THR A 269 -13.22 -12.44 2.73
CA THR A 269 -13.71 -13.80 2.90
C THR A 269 -13.53 -14.63 1.63
N VAL A 270 -13.95 -14.08 0.48
CA VAL A 270 -13.84 -14.74 -0.82
C VAL A 270 -12.36 -14.93 -1.19
N GLY A 271 -11.54 -13.90 -1.01
CA GLY A 271 -10.11 -13.94 -1.29
C GLY A 271 -9.37 -14.99 -0.46
N GLY A 272 -9.63 -15.04 0.85
CA GLY A 272 -9.06 -16.04 1.76
C GLY A 272 -9.45 -17.47 1.39
N ALA A 273 -10.75 -17.72 1.13
CA ALA A 273 -11.25 -19.03 0.73
C ALA A 273 -10.67 -19.48 -0.62
N LEU A 274 -10.64 -18.58 -1.61
CA LEU A 274 -10.09 -18.85 -2.94
C LEU A 274 -8.58 -19.13 -2.87
N ALA A 275 -7.83 -18.32 -2.12
CA ALA A 275 -6.39 -18.50 -1.93
C ALA A 275 -6.07 -19.87 -1.31
N LEU A 276 -6.84 -20.29 -0.29
CA LEU A 276 -6.71 -21.62 0.30
C LEU A 276 -7.03 -22.73 -0.70
N GLY A 277 -8.14 -22.63 -1.44
CA GLY A 277 -8.53 -23.61 -2.45
C GLY A 277 -7.45 -23.79 -3.52
N LEU A 278 -6.97 -22.68 -4.10
CA LEU A 278 -5.89 -22.67 -5.09
C LEU A 278 -4.57 -23.23 -4.51
N ALA A 279 -4.28 -22.92 -3.24
CA ALA A 279 -3.09 -23.42 -2.58
C ALA A 279 -3.13 -24.95 -2.38
N CYS A 280 -4.30 -25.49 -2.04
CA CYS A 280 -4.54 -26.92 -1.88
C CYS A 280 -4.45 -27.67 -3.22
N LEU A 281 -5.07 -27.16 -4.29
CA LEU A 281 -5.05 -27.78 -5.63
C LEU A 281 -3.62 -27.98 -6.15
N GLY A 282 -2.71 -27.06 -5.85
CA GLY A 282 -1.31 -27.17 -6.27
C GLY A 282 -0.38 -27.91 -5.31
N ALA A 283 -0.84 -28.45 -4.18
CA ALA A 283 0.02 -29.07 -3.15
C ALA A 283 0.29 -30.57 -3.40
N GLY A 284 -0.34 -31.22 -4.38
CA GLY A 284 -0.02 -32.61 -4.73
C GLY A 284 -0.37 -33.65 -3.65
N GLY A 285 -1.29 -33.34 -2.74
CA GLY A 285 -1.87 -34.28 -1.77
C GLY A 285 -1.01 -34.67 -0.55
N GLY A 286 0.30 -34.41 -0.57
CA GLY A 286 1.22 -34.79 0.52
C GLY A 286 1.30 -33.77 1.67
N ARG A 287 1.38 -34.26 2.91
CA ARG A 287 1.51 -33.43 4.13
C ARG A 287 2.76 -32.54 4.11
N ASP A 288 3.90 -33.10 3.71
CA ASP A 288 5.15 -32.34 3.60
C ASP A 288 5.07 -31.22 2.55
N ALA A 289 4.29 -31.44 1.49
CA ALA A 289 4.05 -30.44 0.47
C ALA A 289 3.16 -29.29 1.00
N LEU A 290 2.14 -29.61 1.81
CA LEU A 290 1.33 -28.60 2.52
C LEU A 290 2.19 -27.79 3.49
N ALA A 291 3.02 -28.44 4.30
CA ALA A 291 3.91 -27.76 5.25
C ALA A 291 4.97 -26.89 4.55
N ALA A 292 5.56 -27.37 3.45
CA ALA A 292 6.48 -26.58 2.63
C ALA A 292 5.79 -25.36 2.01
N ARG A 293 4.55 -25.52 1.53
CA ARG A 293 3.78 -24.42 0.94
C ARG A 293 3.33 -23.41 1.99
N SER A 294 2.86 -23.86 3.15
CA SER A 294 2.54 -23.02 4.31
C SER A 294 3.73 -22.12 4.66
N ARG A 295 4.94 -22.68 4.82
CA ARG A 295 6.15 -21.91 5.12
C ARG A 295 6.47 -20.85 4.07
N ARG A 296 6.28 -21.16 2.79
CA ARG A 296 6.51 -20.20 1.69
C ARG A 296 5.50 -19.06 1.70
N LEU A 297 4.21 -19.38 1.90
CA LEU A 297 3.15 -18.37 2.00
C LEU A 297 3.36 -17.49 3.23
N ALA A 298 3.68 -18.08 4.38
CA ALA A 298 3.98 -17.34 5.61
C ALA A 298 5.16 -16.40 5.42
N LEU A 299 6.27 -16.90 4.86
CA LEU A 299 7.45 -16.06 4.62
C LEU A 299 7.16 -14.93 3.64
N GLY A 300 6.47 -15.21 2.53
CA GLY A 300 6.06 -14.18 1.56
C GLY A 300 5.13 -13.14 2.18
N GLY A 301 4.12 -13.58 2.92
CA GLY A 301 3.19 -12.69 3.63
C GLY A 301 3.89 -11.83 4.68
N LEU A 302 4.83 -12.39 5.44
CA LEU A 302 5.61 -11.64 6.43
C LEU A 302 6.54 -10.61 5.78
N LEU A 303 7.26 -10.98 4.72
CA LEU A 303 8.17 -10.06 4.02
C LEU A 303 7.42 -8.90 3.34
N ALA A 304 6.14 -9.10 2.99
CA ALA A 304 5.30 -8.02 2.48
C ALA A 304 4.66 -7.20 3.63
N ALA A 305 4.12 -7.86 4.66
CA ALA A 305 3.43 -7.19 5.77
C ALA A 305 4.36 -6.35 6.64
N LEU A 306 5.56 -6.83 6.96
CA LEU A 306 6.46 -6.17 7.91
C LEU A 306 6.78 -4.71 7.55
N PRO A 307 7.26 -4.38 6.33
CA PRO A 307 7.57 -2.99 5.98
C PRO A 307 6.31 -2.12 5.94
N LEU A 308 5.16 -2.67 5.54
CA LEU A 308 3.88 -1.96 5.53
C LEU A 308 3.44 -1.60 6.95
N MET A 309 3.38 -2.58 7.86
CA MET A 309 2.94 -2.34 9.23
C MET A 309 3.90 -1.43 10.00
N VAL A 310 5.22 -1.57 9.77
CA VAL A 310 6.22 -0.68 10.36
C VAL A 310 6.07 0.74 9.79
N GLY A 311 5.90 0.87 8.47
CA GLY A 311 5.65 2.16 7.81
C GLY A 311 4.42 2.85 8.40
N GLN A 312 3.27 2.17 8.39
CA GLN A 312 1.99 2.67 8.92
C GLN A 312 2.08 3.03 10.40
N GLY A 313 2.71 2.19 11.23
CA GLY A 313 2.90 2.48 12.65
C GLY A 313 3.75 3.72 12.89
N LEU A 314 4.84 3.88 12.14
CA LEU A 314 5.68 5.08 12.21
C LEU A 314 4.96 6.32 11.67
N THR A 315 4.18 6.20 10.61
CA THR A 315 3.34 7.28 10.08
C THR A 315 2.33 7.77 11.11
N LEU A 316 1.69 6.84 11.83
CA LEU A 316 0.77 7.19 12.91
C LEU A 316 1.49 7.92 14.05
N LEU A 317 2.68 7.45 14.44
CA LEU A 317 3.50 8.12 15.46
C LEU A 317 3.94 9.52 15.03
N ASP A 318 4.40 9.67 13.79
CA ASP A 318 4.81 10.96 13.22
C ASP A 318 3.63 11.95 13.21
N TYR A 319 2.45 11.48 12.84
CA TYR A 319 1.21 12.25 12.83
C TYR A 319 0.81 12.69 14.24
N THR A 320 0.68 11.74 15.18
CA THR A 320 0.30 12.02 16.57
C THR A 320 1.31 12.97 17.23
N ALA A 321 2.61 12.75 17.06
CA ALA A 321 3.64 13.63 17.62
C ALA A 321 3.57 15.06 17.04
N THR A 322 3.17 15.21 15.77
CA THR A 322 3.03 16.52 15.13
C THR A 322 1.75 17.21 15.58
N ARG A 323 0.59 16.55 15.50
CA ARG A 323 -0.72 17.12 15.80
C ARG A 323 -0.95 17.33 17.30
N GLU A 324 -0.65 16.33 18.11
CA GLU A 324 -0.97 16.32 19.55
C GLU A 324 0.21 16.78 20.41
N GLY A 325 1.43 16.78 19.86
CA GLY A 325 2.61 17.37 20.49
C GLY A 325 2.91 18.77 19.98
N ARG A 326 3.52 18.85 18.79
CA ARG A 326 4.10 20.10 18.27
C ARG A 326 3.09 21.19 17.99
N ALA A 327 1.94 20.86 17.40
CA ALA A 327 0.91 21.86 17.13
C ALA A 327 0.30 22.38 18.43
N GLN A 328 0.18 21.55 19.48
CA GLN A 328 -0.31 21.99 20.79
C GLN A 328 0.65 22.97 21.48
N GLU A 329 1.97 22.81 21.28
CA GLU A 329 2.97 23.79 21.73
C GLU A 329 2.69 25.17 21.10
N VAL A 330 2.42 25.22 19.79
CA VAL A 330 2.09 26.47 19.07
C VAL A 330 0.74 27.04 19.53
N ILE A 331 -0.31 26.21 19.58
CA ILE A 331 -1.67 26.61 19.97
C ILE A 331 -1.68 27.20 21.39
N ALA A 332 -0.95 26.60 22.32
CA ALA A 332 -0.84 27.11 23.69
C ALA A 332 -0.14 28.47 23.75
N ALA A 333 0.95 28.65 23.00
CA ALA A 333 1.65 29.94 22.93
C ALA A 333 0.79 31.03 22.28
N LEU A 334 0.06 30.71 21.21
CA LEU A 334 -0.90 31.61 20.57
C LEU A 334 -2.00 32.04 21.54
N LYS A 335 -2.49 31.14 22.39
CA LYS A 335 -3.49 31.47 23.42
C LYS A 335 -2.96 32.47 24.46
N LEU A 336 -1.72 32.29 24.92
CA LEU A 336 -1.10 33.25 25.85
C LEU A 336 -0.91 34.63 25.19
N TRP A 337 -0.55 34.64 23.91
CA TRP A 337 -0.35 35.87 23.16
C TRP A 337 -1.66 36.67 22.99
N ILE A 338 -2.75 36.02 22.54
CA ILE A 338 -4.03 36.70 22.31
C ILE A 338 -4.60 37.27 23.62
N GLU A 339 -4.39 36.60 24.76
CA GLU A 339 -4.79 37.11 26.09
C GLU A 339 -4.01 38.38 26.48
N ARG A 340 -2.78 38.56 25.99
CA ARG A 340 -1.91 39.71 26.27
C ARG A 340 -2.15 40.89 25.32
N GLU A 341 -2.18 40.62 24.02
CA GLU A 341 -2.17 41.65 22.97
C GLU A 341 -3.54 41.91 22.34
N GLY A 342 -4.52 41.03 22.57
CA GLY A 342 -5.86 41.11 21.97
C GLY A 342 -5.92 40.79 20.47
N VAL A 343 -4.77 40.54 19.82
CA VAL A 343 -4.64 40.03 18.44
C VAL A 343 -3.54 38.96 18.35
N TYR A 344 -3.69 37.99 17.46
CA TYR A 344 -2.67 36.98 17.17
C TYR A 344 -1.47 37.59 16.44
N PRO A 345 -0.25 37.06 16.63
CA PRO A 345 0.95 37.59 15.97
C PRO A 345 0.89 37.40 14.45
N ASP A 346 1.67 38.18 13.70
CA ASP A 346 1.75 38.02 12.25
C ASP A 346 2.56 36.77 11.87
N THR A 347 3.55 36.39 12.70
CA THR A 347 4.41 35.23 12.47
C THR A 347 4.64 34.40 13.73
N LEU A 348 5.06 33.15 13.57
CA LEU A 348 5.46 32.31 14.71
C LEU A 348 6.78 32.77 15.35
N ASP A 349 7.62 33.51 14.63
CA ASP A 349 8.87 34.04 15.17
C ASP A 349 8.63 35.12 16.22
N ASP A 350 7.50 35.82 16.17
CA ASP A 350 7.10 36.79 17.20
C ASP A 350 6.88 36.11 18.55
N LEU A 351 6.30 34.91 18.57
CA LEU A 351 6.16 34.08 19.78
C LEU A 351 7.52 33.67 20.34
N VAL A 352 8.50 33.44 19.46
CA VAL A 352 9.87 33.11 19.86
C VAL A 352 10.57 34.34 20.46
N ALA A 353 10.42 35.51 19.82
CA ALA A 353 10.99 36.76 20.28
C ALA A 353 10.44 37.19 21.65
N ALA A 354 9.16 36.93 21.92
CA ALA A 354 8.54 37.17 23.22
C ALA A 354 8.89 36.13 24.29
N GLY A 355 9.52 35.02 23.92
CA GLY A 355 9.85 33.92 24.83
C GLY A 355 8.68 33.00 25.16
N ASP A 356 7.54 33.15 24.48
CA ASP A 356 6.38 32.25 24.59
C ASP A 356 6.67 30.89 23.91
N LEU A 357 7.59 30.86 22.95
CA LEU A 357 8.17 29.65 22.36
C LEU A 357 9.71 29.69 22.43
N ALA A 358 10.34 28.54 22.68
CA ALA A 358 11.80 28.44 22.65
C ALA A 358 12.37 28.49 21.21
N LYS A 359 11.59 27.99 20.24
CA LYS A 359 11.84 28.05 18.79
C LYS A 359 10.55 27.70 18.05
N ALA A 360 10.43 28.11 16.79
CA ALA A 360 9.35 27.65 15.92
C ALA A 360 9.39 26.10 15.82
N PRO A 361 8.31 25.39 16.18
CA PRO A 361 8.27 23.94 16.10
C PRO A 361 8.24 23.50 14.63
N THR A 362 9.02 22.47 14.30
CA THR A 362 8.94 21.80 12.99
C THR A 362 8.11 20.53 13.11
N THR A 363 7.42 20.15 12.04
CA THR A 363 6.67 18.89 12.01
C THR A 363 7.62 17.69 12.05
N ARG A 364 7.15 16.53 12.55
CA ARG A 364 7.96 15.30 12.69
C ARG A 364 7.65 14.26 11.62
N ILE A 365 7.14 14.70 10.48
CA ILE A 365 6.66 13.81 9.44
C ILE A 365 7.84 13.27 8.66
N GLY A 366 7.82 12.00 8.26
CA GLY A 366 8.79 11.41 7.33
C GLY A 366 10.22 11.29 7.85
N PHE A 367 11.16 11.19 6.90
CA PHE A 367 12.59 11.30 7.21
C PHE A 367 12.97 12.77 7.18
N ALA A 368 13.11 13.40 8.35
CA ALA A 368 13.27 14.84 8.58
C ALA A 368 14.57 15.47 8.01
N GLY A 369 15.23 14.83 7.04
CA GLY A 369 16.47 15.31 6.42
C GLY A 369 16.37 15.60 4.91
N LEU A 370 15.17 15.63 4.32
CA LEU A 370 14.97 15.77 2.87
C LEU A 370 14.08 16.96 2.44
N GLY A 371 13.74 17.87 3.34
CA GLY A 371 13.01 19.11 3.01
C GLY A 371 12.44 19.80 4.26
N ASP A 372 12.26 21.13 4.19
CA ASP A 372 11.68 21.93 5.27
C ASP A 372 10.22 21.54 5.48
N ARG A 373 9.86 21.30 6.75
CA ARG A 373 8.53 20.83 7.15
C ARG A 373 8.01 21.69 8.29
N ASP A 374 8.01 23.00 8.06
CA ASP A 374 7.48 23.96 9.00
C ASP A 374 5.95 23.90 9.00
N PHE A 375 5.35 24.39 10.08
CA PHE A 375 3.94 24.67 10.04
C PHE A 375 3.69 25.89 9.14
N SER A 376 2.67 25.80 8.29
CA SER A 376 2.10 26.97 7.64
C SER A 376 1.25 27.69 8.67
N TYR A 377 1.57 28.94 8.98
CA TYR A 377 0.80 29.75 9.92
C TYR A 377 0.32 31.01 9.21
N GLN A 378 -0.97 31.31 9.39
CA GLN A 378 -1.57 32.53 8.87
C GLN A 378 -2.49 33.15 9.92
N SER A 379 -2.22 34.41 10.27
CA SER A 379 -3.06 35.21 11.15
C SER A 379 -4.13 35.99 10.38
N PHE A 380 -5.29 36.14 10.99
CA PHE A 380 -6.42 36.95 10.53
C PHE A 380 -6.86 37.94 11.63
N GLY A 381 -5.91 38.39 12.45
CA GLY A 381 -6.17 39.29 13.59
C GLY A 381 -6.65 38.52 14.82
N THR A 382 -7.96 38.28 14.94
CA THR A 382 -8.55 37.52 16.07
C THR A 382 -8.78 36.05 15.77
N ASN A 383 -8.40 35.58 14.57
CA ASN A 383 -8.41 34.18 14.17
C ASN A 383 -7.07 33.81 13.56
N TYR A 384 -6.78 32.52 13.45
CA TYR A 384 -5.59 32.02 12.76
C TYR A 384 -5.87 30.65 12.14
N VAL A 385 -5.03 30.28 11.19
CA VAL A 385 -4.96 28.93 10.64
C VAL A 385 -3.54 28.41 10.83
N LEU A 386 -3.42 27.18 11.32
CA LEU A 386 -2.16 26.47 11.49
C LEU A 386 -2.20 25.14 10.73
N GLU A 387 -1.31 24.94 9.76
CA GLU A 387 -1.38 23.80 8.85
C GLU A 387 -0.07 23.04 8.74
N PHE A 388 -0.18 21.76 8.39
CA PHE A 388 0.94 20.92 8.00
C PHE A 388 0.49 19.82 7.03
N SER A 389 1.38 19.38 6.14
CA SER A 389 1.11 18.24 5.25
C SER A 389 1.34 16.92 5.96
N ALA A 390 0.50 15.91 5.77
CA ALA A 390 0.64 14.60 6.41
C ALA A 390 0.65 13.43 5.41
N PRO A 391 1.26 12.27 5.73
CA PRO A 391 1.45 11.20 4.74
C PRO A 391 0.15 10.58 4.20
N ARG A 392 -0.98 10.79 4.87
CA ARG A 392 -2.33 10.31 4.47
C ARG A 392 -3.33 11.43 4.19
N TRP A 393 -2.95 12.67 4.47
CA TRP A 393 -3.80 13.83 4.29
C TRP A 393 -3.02 14.87 3.51
N VAL A 394 -3.57 15.34 2.40
CA VAL A 394 -2.92 16.36 1.55
C VAL A 394 -2.51 17.56 2.41
N GLN A 395 -3.37 17.99 3.34
CA GLN A 395 -3.12 19.05 4.29
C GLN A 395 -4.00 18.89 5.52
N CYS A 396 -3.42 19.09 6.70
CA CYS A 396 -4.11 19.18 7.98
C CYS A 396 -4.08 20.64 8.42
N ALA A 397 -5.23 21.23 8.72
CA ALA A 397 -5.36 22.61 9.18
C ALA A 397 -6.10 22.64 10.52
N TYR A 398 -5.60 23.41 11.47
CA TYR A 398 -6.31 23.78 12.68
C TYR A 398 -6.91 25.16 12.49
N ASN A 399 -8.22 25.25 12.66
CA ASN A 399 -8.95 26.49 12.79
C ASN A 399 -9.69 26.42 14.13
N PRO A 400 -9.36 27.26 15.13
CA PRO A 400 -10.03 27.21 16.42
C PRO A 400 -11.55 27.35 16.21
N PRO A 401 -12.36 26.57 16.93
CA PRO A 401 -13.81 26.72 16.86
C PRO A 401 -14.16 28.12 17.36
N TRP A 402 -15.14 28.75 16.73
CA TRP A 402 -15.63 30.07 17.13
C TRP A 402 -16.33 29.97 18.49
N ALA A 403 -15.55 29.88 19.58
CA ALA A 403 -16.09 29.76 20.94
C ALA A 403 -16.97 30.97 21.32
N ASP A 404 -16.82 32.09 20.61
CA ASP A 404 -17.62 33.30 20.80
C ASP A 404 -18.87 33.35 19.89
N ALA A 405 -19.08 32.37 18.99
CA ALA A 405 -20.18 32.37 18.01
C ALA A 405 -21.14 31.19 18.15
N LEU A 406 -20.85 30.20 19.00
CA LEU A 406 -21.76 29.08 19.28
C LEU A 406 -22.54 29.36 20.56
N SER A 407 -23.85 29.24 20.48
CA SER A 407 -24.76 29.34 21.62
C SER A 407 -24.62 28.14 22.57
N GLU A 408 -25.04 28.28 23.83
CA GLU A 408 -25.07 27.15 24.80
C GLU A 408 -25.91 25.97 24.30
N GLU A 409 -26.91 26.20 23.44
CA GLU A 409 -27.72 25.15 22.81
C GLU A 409 -26.94 24.38 21.73
N GLU A 410 -26.14 25.06 20.89
CA GLU A 410 -25.30 24.41 19.87
C GLU A 410 -24.15 23.61 20.51
N LEU A 411 -23.64 24.06 21.66
CA LEU A 411 -22.67 23.31 22.47
C LEU A 411 -23.28 22.03 23.07
N ALA A 412 -24.54 22.08 23.50
CA ALA A 412 -25.24 20.93 24.07
C ALA A 412 -25.63 19.87 23.01
N GLU A 413 -25.98 20.28 21.79
CA GLU A 413 -26.24 19.35 20.67
C GLU A 413 -24.97 18.59 20.25
N LEU A 414 -23.80 19.25 20.26
CA LEU A 414 -22.51 18.61 19.99
C LEU A 414 -22.10 17.59 21.08
N GLU A 415 -22.52 17.81 22.34
CA GLU A 415 -22.27 16.87 23.44
C GLU A 415 -23.21 15.64 23.39
N GLU A 416 -24.46 15.78 22.91
CA GLU A 416 -25.43 14.67 22.80
C GLU A 416 -25.16 13.71 21.63
N GLU A 417 -24.52 14.16 20.54
CA GLU A 417 -24.18 13.30 19.38
C GLU A 417 -23.01 12.33 19.64
N GLY A 418 -22.40 12.35 20.82
CA GLY A 418 -21.33 11.41 21.18
C GLY A 418 -20.06 11.60 20.35
N GLU A 419 -19.70 12.85 20.05
CA GLU A 419 -18.41 13.15 19.42
C GLU A 419 -17.27 12.76 20.37
N GLU A 420 -16.55 11.71 20.01
CA GLU A 420 -15.18 11.48 20.48
C GLU A 420 -14.32 12.70 20.08
N ASP A 421 -14.23 13.66 21.00
CA ASP A 421 -12.99 14.31 21.42
C ASP A 421 -12.35 15.32 20.43
N LEU A 422 -12.65 16.62 20.63
CA LEU A 422 -11.87 17.78 20.13
C LEU A 422 -11.59 17.81 18.60
N GLY A 423 -12.41 17.12 17.81
CA GLY A 423 -12.25 16.94 16.37
C GLY A 423 -12.66 18.14 15.50
N GLY A 424 -13.60 18.98 15.95
CA GLY A 424 -14.22 20.03 15.12
C GLY A 424 -13.28 21.14 14.63
N ALA A 425 -12.12 21.32 15.28
CA ALA A 425 -11.16 22.38 14.94
C ALA A 425 -10.12 21.96 13.90
N TRP A 426 -9.86 20.66 13.77
CA TRP A 426 -8.90 20.13 12.80
C TRP A 426 -9.63 19.67 11.54
N SER A 427 -9.20 20.16 10.37
CA SER A 427 -9.73 19.71 9.08
C SER A 427 -9.41 18.23 8.77
N CYS A 428 -8.44 17.65 9.47
CA CYS A 428 -8.10 16.24 9.37
C CYS A 428 -8.50 15.47 10.65
N PRO A 429 -9.42 14.49 10.54
CA PRO A 429 -9.83 13.70 11.68
C PRO A 429 -8.68 12.82 12.23
N ARG A 430 -8.81 12.35 13.47
CA ARG A 430 -7.81 11.46 14.09
C ARG A 430 -7.65 10.14 13.32
N ARG A 431 -8.72 9.72 12.65
CA ARG A 431 -8.71 8.59 11.72
C ARG A 431 -8.68 9.11 10.29
N PRO A 432 -7.99 8.43 9.37
CA PRO A 432 -8.04 8.78 7.95
C PRO A 432 -9.49 8.75 7.44
N PRO A 433 -9.85 9.61 6.46
CA PRO A 433 -11.19 9.62 5.90
C PRO A 433 -11.52 8.26 5.31
N GLU A 434 -12.79 7.86 5.43
CA GLU A 434 -13.27 6.65 4.78
C GLU A 434 -13.17 6.86 3.26
N LEU A 435 -12.18 6.22 2.64
CA LEU A 435 -12.24 5.99 1.22
C LEU A 435 -13.36 4.97 1.04
N TRP A 436 -14.52 5.47 0.56
CA TRP A 436 -15.75 4.78 0.11
C TRP A 436 -16.50 3.87 1.07
#